data_AF-A0A955VUD7-F1
#
_entry.id   AF-A0A955VUD7-F1
#
_cell.length_a   1.000
_cell.length_b   1.000
_cell.length_c   1.000
_cell.angle_alpha   90.00
_cell.angle_beta   90.00
_cell.angle_gamma   90.00
#
_symmetry.space_group_name_H-M   'P 1'
#
loop_
_entity.id
_entity.type
_entity.pdbx_description
1 polymer ?
#
loop_
_entity_poly.entity_id
_entity_poly.type
_entity_poly.pdbx_seq_one_letter_code
_entity_poly.pdbx_strand_id
1 'polypeptide(L)'
;PDAARPPVERVTLAHAFGPRELEPFQEETRCVQWTLDNDAALYVERVALANGGGFHHSNWFVVPEDEFPGEDGYFRCRQRGFDELRAALAGAVLFAQSTQSQFEEQRLGDGVVIKVPPRHKVVANVHLLNLSAGPTTTSLQMALDVVHPRDVRVVVTPFRYSYLPLTLPALQASRFTADCHTADAYRRTTGQPFDMKLYWLLPHYHELGNWFDVTIRGGARDGESIYRLDGFDAEPHGKAFDPPLDISDIDGLAVTCGYDNPRPVEVGWGTGDQEMCVMLGFAEARIMLDNSVVANSSLQREELGISYFSGPCVVLAVPKAEGQAPPTPEELAGPLVVPAADDPGEVGQEPECVDTPADALALTEPTLENLHGVVFRPSCAFSACHGATRPAAGLDLSSPDAATLEASLRGHQVDGGPLVVPGDPEASPLYQRVARCVPTDAAREELAHMPLNSPTLLPPDRVALVRDWILSLEASP
;
A
#
# COMPACT_ATOMS: atom_id res chain seq x y z
N PRO A 1 1.57 -39.97 -25.96
CA PRO A 1 0.31 -39.22 -25.81
C PRO A 1 0.37 -38.42 -24.51
N ASP A 2 0.79 -37.16 -24.61
CA ASP A 2 0.72 -36.22 -23.49
C ASP A 2 -0.73 -36.15 -23.06
N ALA A 3 -1.04 -36.72 -21.89
CA ALA A 3 -2.27 -36.40 -21.21
C ALA A 3 -2.18 -34.90 -20.93
N ALA A 4 -2.98 -34.10 -21.64
CA ALA A 4 -3.06 -32.66 -21.43
C ALA A 4 -3.23 -32.43 -19.92
N ARG A 5 -2.32 -31.66 -19.32
CA ARG A 5 -2.43 -31.27 -17.91
C ARG A 5 -3.85 -30.69 -17.71
N PRO A 6 -4.60 -31.11 -16.67
CA PRO A 6 -5.90 -30.52 -16.42
C PRO A 6 -5.76 -29.00 -16.32
N PRO A 7 -6.81 -28.24 -16.69
CA PRO A 7 -6.79 -26.79 -16.56
C PRO A 7 -6.48 -26.39 -15.11
N VAL A 8 -5.78 -25.26 -14.95
CA VAL A 8 -5.47 -24.71 -13.62
C VAL A 8 -6.79 -24.42 -12.92
N GLU A 9 -6.91 -24.93 -11.70
CA GLU A 9 -8.12 -24.82 -10.90
C GLU A 9 -7.91 -23.75 -9.83
N ARG A 10 -8.75 -22.71 -9.87
CA ARG A 10 -8.67 -21.52 -9.03
C ARG A 10 -10.02 -21.20 -8.41
N VAL A 11 -10.00 -20.73 -7.17
CA VAL A 11 -11.16 -20.19 -6.46
C VAL A 11 -10.75 -18.93 -5.72
N THR A 12 -11.58 -17.90 -5.75
CA THR A 12 -11.38 -16.68 -4.96
C THR A 12 -12.18 -16.78 -3.67
N LEU A 13 -11.50 -16.60 -2.54
CA LEU A 13 -12.11 -16.35 -1.23
C LEU A 13 -12.15 -14.85 -0.99
N ALA A 14 -13.22 -14.38 -0.38
CA ALA A 14 -13.54 -12.97 -0.32
C ALA A 14 -14.10 -12.63 1.06
N HIS A 15 -13.68 -11.50 1.63
CA HIS A 15 -14.17 -11.04 2.91
C HIS A 15 -14.26 -9.52 2.99
N ALA A 16 -15.40 -9.02 3.47
CA ALA A 16 -15.62 -7.62 3.80
C ALA A 16 -15.56 -7.43 5.32
N PHE A 17 -14.64 -6.59 5.79
CA PHE A 17 -14.41 -6.39 7.23
C PHE A 17 -15.44 -5.47 7.90
N GLY A 18 -16.37 -4.92 7.12
CA GLY A 18 -17.43 -4.02 7.57
C GLY A 18 -16.99 -2.54 7.64
N PRO A 19 -17.96 -1.60 7.73
CA PRO A 19 -17.69 -0.18 7.75
C PRO A 19 -17.13 0.30 9.09
N ARG A 20 -16.36 1.39 9.04
CA ARG A 20 -15.79 2.10 10.17
C ARG A 20 -16.01 3.59 10.00
N GLU A 21 -16.59 4.18 11.03
CA GLU A 21 -16.70 5.64 11.16
C GLU A 21 -15.41 6.20 11.75
N LEU A 22 -14.95 7.31 11.17
CA LEU A 22 -13.86 8.14 11.67
C LEU A 22 -14.35 9.58 11.81
N GLU A 23 -14.16 10.15 12.98
CA GLU A 23 -14.39 11.56 13.27
C GLU A 23 -13.42 12.45 12.46
N PRO A 24 -13.72 13.75 12.30
CA PRO A 24 -12.78 14.70 11.71
C PRO A 24 -11.38 14.61 12.33
N PHE A 25 -10.34 14.58 11.49
CA PHE A 25 -8.93 14.49 11.90
C PHE A 25 -8.58 13.30 12.80
N GLN A 26 -9.41 12.25 12.83
CA GLN A 26 -9.15 11.07 13.63
C GLN A 26 -8.06 10.20 12.99
N GLU A 27 -7.06 9.85 13.80
CA GLU A 27 -6.07 8.82 13.51
C GLU A 27 -6.19 7.71 14.57
N GLU A 28 -6.25 6.45 14.14
CA GLU A 28 -6.22 5.32 15.06
C GLU A 28 -5.53 4.09 14.49
N THR A 29 -4.85 3.34 15.35
CA THR A 29 -4.30 2.02 15.03
C THR A 29 -5.12 0.93 15.69
N ARG A 30 -5.55 -0.06 14.91
CA ARG A 30 -6.32 -1.21 15.40
C ARG A 30 -5.86 -2.50 14.76
N CYS A 31 -6.39 -3.60 15.27
CA CYS A 31 -6.25 -4.88 14.62
C CYS A 31 -7.62 -5.32 14.09
N VAL A 32 -7.58 -6.16 13.07
CA VAL A 32 -8.75 -6.79 12.48
C VAL A 32 -8.40 -8.25 12.18
N GLN A 33 -9.38 -9.15 12.29
CA GLN A 33 -9.18 -10.56 11.94
C GLN A 33 -10.39 -11.12 11.17
N TRP A 34 -10.11 -12.17 10.40
CA TRP A 34 -11.06 -13.00 9.66
C TRP A 34 -10.64 -14.47 9.77
N THR A 35 -11.49 -15.29 10.38
CA THR A 35 -11.31 -16.73 10.50
C THR A 35 -11.64 -17.39 9.17
N LEU A 36 -10.71 -18.16 8.60
CA LEU A 36 -10.86 -18.70 7.25
C LEU A 36 -11.74 -19.95 7.18
N ASP A 37 -12.00 -20.61 8.33
CA ASP A 37 -12.74 -21.87 8.41
C ASP A 37 -12.21 -22.96 7.45
N ASN A 38 -10.89 -23.03 7.30
CA ASN A 38 -10.24 -23.94 6.37
C ASN A 38 -9.81 -25.25 7.05
N ASP A 39 -10.46 -26.36 6.68
CA ASP A 39 -10.08 -27.70 7.14
C ASP A 39 -8.84 -28.26 6.40
N ALA A 40 -8.51 -27.69 5.24
CA ALA A 40 -7.34 -28.02 4.43
C ALA A 40 -6.45 -26.79 4.21
N ALA A 41 -5.19 -27.01 3.79
CA ALA A 41 -4.30 -25.89 3.48
C ALA A 41 -4.76 -25.15 2.22
N LEU A 42 -4.65 -23.82 2.23
CA LEU A 42 -4.89 -22.96 1.08
C LEU A 42 -3.54 -22.53 0.49
N TYR A 43 -3.49 -22.40 -0.83
CA TYR A 43 -2.30 -21.97 -1.57
C TYR A 43 -2.65 -20.69 -2.33
N VAL A 44 -2.32 -19.55 -1.71
CA VAL A 44 -2.76 -18.22 -2.16
C VAL A 44 -1.76 -17.66 -3.18
N GLU A 45 -2.19 -17.52 -4.43
CA GLU A 45 -1.38 -17.01 -5.55
C GLU A 45 -1.47 -15.49 -5.69
N ARG A 46 -2.60 -14.92 -5.26
CA ARG A 46 -2.88 -13.48 -5.31
C ARG A 46 -3.63 -13.03 -4.07
N VAL A 47 -3.27 -11.84 -3.59
CA VAL A 47 -4.06 -11.09 -2.60
C VAL A 47 -4.46 -9.76 -3.23
N ALA A 48 -5.74 -9.42 -3.16
CA ALA A 48 -6.23 -8.09 -3.51
C ALA A 48 -6.88 -7.44 -2.30
N LEU A 49 -6.60 -6.15 -2.09
CA LEU A 49 -7.16 -5.35 -1.01
C LEU A 49 -7.81 -4.09 -1.59
N ALA A 50 -9.11 -3.94 -1.38
CA ALA A 50 -9.84 -2.71 -1.66
C ALA A 50 -10.02 -1.91 -0.36
N ASN A 51 -9.66 -0.63 -0.42
CA ASN A 51 -9.65 0.30 0.70
C ASN A 51 -10.56 1.50 0.39
N GLY A 52 -11.57 1.71 1.24
CA GLY A 52 -12.51 2.83 1.15
C GLY A 52 -11.90 4.22 1.40
N GLY A 53 -10.58 4.34 1.47
CA GLY A 53 -9.82 5.59 1.55
C GLY A 53 -9.40 6.00 2.96
N GLY A 54 -9.96 5.37 4.01
CA GLY A 54 -9.61 5.67 5.39
C GLY A 54 -8.50 4.80 5.99
N PHE A 55 -7.99 3.81 5.27
CA PHE A 55 -6.88 2.95 5.73
C PHE A 55 -5.57 3.45 5.13
N HIS A 56 -4.70 4.02 5.98
CA HIS A 56 -3.44 4.64 5.60
C HIS A 56 -2.38 3.61 5.22
N HIS A 57 -2.25 2.52 5.96
CA HIS A 57 -1.49 1.33 5.57
C HIS A 57 -1.92 0.15 6.45
N SER A 58 -1.53 -1.06 6.06
CA SER A 58 -1.85 -2.27 6.81
C SER A 58 -0.85 -3.41 6.54
N ASN A 59 -0.61 -4.22 7.56
CA ASN A 59 0.26 -5.41 7.49
C ASN A 59 -0.54 -6.64 7.89
N TRP A 60 -0.58 -7.64 7.02
CA TRP A 60 -1.47 -8.79 7.13
C TRP A 60 -0.69 -10.08 7.28
N PHE A 61 -1.19 -10.94 8.14
CA PHE A 61 -0.59 -12.20 8.51
C PHE A 61 -1.64 -13.30 8.48
N VAL A 62 -1.21 -14.52 8.23
CA VAL A 62 -1.98 -15.71 8.55
C VAL A 62 -1.37 -16.36 9.79
N VAL A 63 -2.22 -16.70 10.75
CA VAL A 63 -1.80 -17.31 12.02
C VAL A 63 -2.76 -18.45 12.39
N PRO A 64 -2.33 -19.43 13.21
CA PRO A 64 -3.26 -20.40 13.80
C PRO A 64 -4.45 -19.71 14.47
N GLU A 65 -5.65 -20.29 14.39
CA GLU A 65 -6.88 -19.69 14.94
C GLU A 65 -6.79 -19.34 16.43
N ASP A 66 -6.01 -20.11 17.19
CA ASP A 66 -5.78 -19.95 18.62
C ASP A 66 -4.73 -18.89 18.99
N GLU A 67 -3.96 -18.39 18.00
CA GLU A 67 -3.10 -17.22 18.18
C GLU A 67 -3.93 -15.93 18.22
N PHE A 68 -3.66 -15.05 19.18
CA PHE A 68 -4.45 -13.81 19.42
C PHE A 68 -5.97 -14.07 19.49
N PRO A 69 -6.45 -14.90 20.43
CA PRO A 69 -7.82 -15.44 20.41
C PRO A 69 -8.90 -14.36 20.59
N GLY A 70 -10.04 -14.56 19.94
CA GLY A 70 -11.24 -13.74 20.07
C GLY A 70 -12.10 -13.79 18.81
N GLU A 71 -13.25 -13.13 18.86
CA GLU A 71 -14.19 -13.03 17.72
C GLU A 71 -13.60 -12.19 16.58
N ASP A 72 -14.12 -12.44 15.37
CA ASP A 72 -13.77 -11.72 14.15
C ASP A 72 -14.19 -10.24 14.15
N GLY A 73 -13.59 -9.48 13.23
CA GLY A 73 -13.76 -8.04 13.12
C GLY A 73 -12.69 -7.25 13.88
N TYR A 74 -12.98 -5.99 14.17
CA TYR A 74 -12.00 -5.05 14.69
C TYR A 74 -11.83 -5.14 16.21
N PHE A 75 -10.59 -5.09 16.67
CA PHE A 75 -10.23 -5.08 18.09
C PHE A 75 -9.02 -4.19 18.36
N ARG A 76 -8.78 -3.86 19.64
CA ARG A 76 -7.55 -3.15 20.04
C ARG A 76 -6.40 -4.16 20.07
N CYS A 77 -5.38 -3.98 19.24
CA CYS A 77 -4.21 -4.88 19.15
C CYS A 77 -3.65 -5.27 20.53
N ARG A 78 -3.45 -4.27 21.41
CA ARG A 78 -2.90 -4.47 22.75
C ARG A 78 -3.75 -5.36 23.65
N GLN A 79 -5.08 -5.42 23.45
CA GLN A 79 -5.96 -6.25 24.28
C GLN A 79 -5.76 -7.75 24.02
N ARG A 80 -5.37 -8.13 22.80
CA ARG A 80 -5.08 -9.52 22.43
C ARG A 80 -3.57 -9.79 22.36
N GLY A 81 -2.73 -8.83 22.75
CA GLY A 81 -1.27 -8.96 22.72
C GLY A 81 -0.69 -9.14 21.32
N PHE A 82 -1.34 -8.58 20.30
CA PHE A 82 -0.89 -8.67 18.92
C PHE A 82 0.50 -8.04 18.73
N ASP A 83 1.37 -8.77 18.04
CA ASP A 83 2.71 -8.36 17.65
C ASP A 83 3.02 -8.93 16.26
N GLU A 84 3.48 -8.08 15.35
CA GLU A 84 3.70 -8.45 13.94
C GLU A 84 4.80 -9.50 13.77
N LEU A 85 5.89 -9.39 14.54
CA LEU A 85 6.98 -10.37 14.47
C LEU A 85 6.49 -11.73 14.97
N ARG A 86 5.76 -11.77 16.08
CA ARG A 86 5.13 -13.01 16.56
C ARG A 86 4.15 -13.58 15.54
N ALA A 87 3.32 -12.75 14.91
CA ALA A 87 2.38 -13.21 13.88
C ALA A 87 3.12 -13.83 12.68
N ALA A 88 4.17 -13.17 12.19
CA ALA A 88 5.01 -13.70 11.10
C ALA A 88 5.70 -15.02 11.47
N LEU A 89 6.16 -15.17 12.72
CA LEU A 89 6.82 -16.39 13.20
C LEU A 89 5.86 -17.55 13.47
N ALA A 90 4.66 -17.25 13.98
CA ALA A 90 3.64 -18.26 14.29
C ALA A 90 2.94 -18.80 13.04
N GLY A 91 2.86 -18.01 11.97
CA GLY A 91 2.32 -18.44 10.68
C GLY A 91 3.12 -17.89 9.49
N ALA A 92 2.58 -16.89 8.80
CA ALA A 92 3.27 -16.21 7.69
C ALA A 92 2.76 -14.79 7.47
N VAL A 93 3.60 -13.96 6.84
CA VAL A 93 3.15 -12.69 6.24
C VAL A 93 2.33 -12.99 5.00
N LEU A 94 1.16 -12.37 4.89
CA LEU A 94 0.23 -12.54 3.78
C LEU A 94 0.35 -11.40 2.77
N PHE A 95 0.31 -10.17 3.25
CA PHE A 95 0.16 -8.97 2.42
C PHE A 95 0.58 -7.72 3.20
N ALA A 96 0.96 -6.67 2.50
CA ALA A 96 1.05 -5.33 3.05
C ALA A 96 0.53 -4.32 2.03
N GLN A 97 0.02 -3.20 2.53
CA GLN A 97 -0.62 -2.16 1.72
C GLN A 97 0.32 -0.96 1.57
N SER A 98 0.52 -0.51 0.32
CA SER A 98 1.09 0.78 -0.05
C SER A 98 0.34 1.91 0.64
N THR A 99 1.07 2.96 1.01
CA THR A 99 0.52 4.05 1.81
C THR A 99 -0.65 4.72 1.07
N GLN A 100 -1.85 4.64 1.66
CA GLN A 100 -3.12 5.19 1.18
C GLN A 100 -3.63 4.67 -0.16
N SER A 101 -3.04 3.60 -0.69
CA SER A 101 -3.58 2.97 -1.89
C SER A 101 -5.02 2.51 -1.63
N GLN A 102 -5.92 2.88 -2.55
CA GLN A 102 -7.34 2.52 -2.50
C GLN A 102 -7.58 1.12 -3.09
N PHE A 103 -6.66 0.63 -3.91
CA PHE A 103 -6.68 -0.73 -4.40
C PHE A 103 -5.26 -1.23 -4.62
N GLU A 104 -4.95 -2.39 -4.08
CA GLU A 104 -3.66 -3.02 -4.34
C GLU A 104 -3.78 -4.52 -4.56
N GLU A 105 -3.08 -4.98 -5.59
CA GLU A 105 -3.01 -6.37 -5.99
C GLU A 105 -1.57 -6.88 -5.83
N GLN A 106 -1.38 -7.82 -4.92
CA GLN A 106 -0.16 -8.61 -4.83
C GLN A 106 -0.33 -9.89 -5.63
N ARG A 107 0.28 -9.94 -6.83
CA ARG A 107 0.31 -11.13 -7.69
C ARG A 107 1.72 -11.71 -7.75
N LEU A 108 1.86 -12.96 -7.29
CA LEU A 108 3.18 -13.61 -7.18
C LEU A 108 3.62 -14.36 -8.45
N GLY A 109 2.68 -14.63 -9.37
CA GLY A 109 2.90 -15.36 -10.61
C GLY A 109 2.34 -16.80 -10.58
N ASP A 110 2.21 -17.42 -11.75
CA ASP A 110 1.56 -18.72 -11.90
C ASP A 110 2.26 -19.83 -11.06
N GLY A 111 1.51 -20.43 -10.14
CA GLY A 111 1.97 -21.49 -9.23
C GLY A 111 2.90 -21.00 -8.12
N VAL A 112 3.03 -19.69 -7.91
CA VAL A 112 3.83 -19.09 -6.84
C VAL A 112 2.88 -18.65 -5.74
N VAL A 113 3.03 -19.20 -4.54
CA VAL A 113 1.99 -19.09 -3.51
C VAL A 113 2.51 -18.81 -2.12
N ILE A 114 1.67 -18.18 -1.32
CA ILE A 114 1.75 -18.18 0.14
C ILE A 114 0.89 -19.34 0.64
N LYS A 115 1.46 -20.23 1.46
CA LYS A 115 0.70 -21.34 2.04
C LYS A 115 -0.01 -20.87 3.31
N VAL A 116 -1.28 -21.19 3.43
CA VAL A 116 -2.07 -21.02 4.65
C VAL A 116 -2.40 -22.42 5.17
N PRO A 117 -1.82 -22.87 6.28
CA PRO A 117 -2.11 -24.21 6.80
C PRO A 117 -3.58 -24.34 7.26
N PRO A 118 -4.08 -25.56 7.50
CA PRO A 118 -5.41 -25.78 8.07
C PRO A 118 -5.60 -25.01 9.38
N ARG A 119 -6.84 -24.58 9.65
CA ARG A 119 -7.25 -23.95 10.91
C ARG A 119 -6.50 -22.67 11.21
N HIS A 120 -6.45 -21.79 10.23
CA HIS A 120 -5.79 -20.49 10.31
C HIS A 120 -6.79 -19.36 10.11
N LYS A 121 -6.39 -18.17 10.56
CA LYS A 121 -7.10 -16.92 10.33
C LYS A 121 -6.18 -15.86 9.76
N VAL A 122 -6.76 -14.92 9.05
CA VAL A 122 -6.12 -13.67 8.66
C VAL A 122 -6.21 -12.70 9.84
N VAL A 123 -5.11 -12.03 10.15
CA VAL A 123 -5.05 -10.97 11.16
C VAL A 123 -4.13 -9.86 10.68
N ALA A 124 -4.48 -8.62 10.99
CA ALA A 124 -3.67 -7.47 10.61
C ALA A 124 -3.63 -6.39 11.66
N ASN A 125 -2.56 -5.60 11.61
CA ASN A 125 -2.54 -4.24 12.13
C ASN A 125 -2.97 -3.29 11.00
N VAL A 126 -3.97 -2.47 11.26
CA VAL A 126 -4.52 -1.48 10.35
C VAL A 126 -4.37 -0.09 10.96
N HIS A 127 -3.79 0.82 10.21
CA HIS A 127 -3.68 2.23 10.57
C HIS A 127 -4.73 3.01 9.80
N LEU A 128 -5.69 3.60 10.51
CA LEU A 128 -6.78 4.38 9.95
C LEU A 128 -6.48 5.87 10.13
N LEU A 129 -6.80 6.66 9.11
CA LEU A 129 -6.55 8.09 9.09
C LEU A 129 -7.69 8.80 8.34
N ASN A 130 -8.35 9.74 9.01
CA ASN A 130 -9.24 10.70 8.40
C ASN A 130 -8.59 12.08 8.45
N LEU A 131 -8.17 12.62 7.31
CA LEU A 131 -7.61 13.97 7.21
C LEU A 131 -8.66 15.06 6.94
N SER A 132 -9.90 14.66 6.72
CA SER A 132 -10.99 15.57 6.43
C SER A 132 -11.42 16.33 7.69
N ALA A 133 -11.89 17.55 7.48
CA ALA A 133 -12.61 18.33 8.48
C ALA A 133 -14.03 17.79 8.76
N GLY A 134 -14.52 16.85 7.94
CA GLY A 134 -15.78 16.14 8.13
C GLY A 134 -15.58 14.68 8.55
N PRO A 135 -16.62 14.02 9.10
CA PRO A 135 -16.57 12.58 9.36
C PRO A 135 -16.46 11.79 8.06
N THR A 136 -15.95 10.56 8.14
CA THR A 136 -15.89 9.65 7.00
C THR A 136 -16.20 8.22 7.41
N THR A 137 -16.92 7.52 6.56
CA THR A 137 -17.09 6.07 6.64
C THR A 137 -16.10 5.40 5.69
N THR A 138 -15.41 4.35 6.12
CA THR A 138 -14.48 3.58 5.30
C THR A 138 -14.66 2.08 5.56
N SER A 139 -14.28 1.23 4.61
CA SER A 139 -14.28 -0.22 4.77
C SER A 139 -13.07 -0.85 4.08
N LEU A 140 -12.69 -2.06 4.51
CA LEU A 140 -11.75 -2.91 3.79
C LEU A 140 -12.46 -4.13 3.22
N GLN A 141 -12.02 -4.55 2.06
CA GLN A 141 -12.35 -5.85 1.49
C GLN A 141 -11.07 -6.53 1.03
N MET A 142 -10.94 -7.82 1.32
CA MET A 142 -9.80 -8.62 0.90
C MET A 142 -10.29 -9.81 0.07
N ALA A 143 -9.52 -10.14 -0.96
CA ALA A 143 -9.70 -11.38 -1.70
C ALA A 143 -8.39 -12.16 -1.81
N LEU A 144 -8.52 -13.48 -1.74
CA LEU A 144 -7.45 -14.46 -1.81
C LEU A 144 -7.75 -15.40 -2.98
N ASP A 145 -6.94 -15.36 -4.04
CA ASP A 145 -7.05 -16.36 -5.09
C ASP A 145 -6.26 -17.60 -4.69
N VAL A 146 -6.98 -18.70 -4.51
CA VAL A 146 -6.47 -20.00 -4.10
C VAL A 146 -6.35 -20.91 -5.31
N VAL A 147 -5.18 -21.52 -5.49
CA VAL A 147 -4.92 -22.53 -6.54
C VAL A 147 -4.94 -23.94 -5.99
N HIS A 148 -5.26 -24.93 -6.84
CA HIS A 148 -5.10 -26.33 -6.49
C HIS A 148 -3.63 -26.64 -6.15
N PRO A 149 -3.35 -27.43 -5.09
CA PRO A 149 -2.00 -27.81 -4.72
C PRO A 149 -1.13 -28.41 -5.85
N ARG A 150 -1.73 -29.10 -6.83
CA ARG A 150 -1.03 -29.70 -7.98
C ARG A 150 -0.42 -28.67 -8.94
N ASP A 151 -0.87 -27.43 -8.85
CA ASP A 151 -0.44 -26.33 -9.70
C ASP A 151 0.63 -25.47 -9.01
N VAL A 152 0.90 -25.73 -7.72
CA VAL A 152 1.96 -25.07 -6.96
C VAL A 152 3.34 -25.49 -7.47
N ARG A 153 4.17 -24.49 -7.73
CA ARG A 153 5.58 -24.60 -8.11
C ARG A 153 6.50 -24.12 -7.00
N VAL A 154 6.15 -23.01 -6.35
CA VAL A 154 6.98 -22.34 -5.34
C VAL A 154 6.10 -21.88 -4.19
N VAL A 155 6.50 -22.21 -2.96
CA VAL A 155 5.94 -21.60 -1.75
C VAL A 155 6.91 -20.52 -1.28
N VAL A 156 6.53 -19.25 -1.46
CA VAL A 156 7.41 -18.12 -1.13
C VAL A 156 7.65 -18.01 0.37
N THR A 157 8.67 -17.23 0.70
CA THR A 157 9.11 -16.93 2.05
C THR A 157 9.21 -15.43 2.18
N PRO A 158 8.56 -14.82 3.20
CA PRO A 158 8.63 -13.39 3.38
C PRO A 158 10.00 -12.97 3.93
N PHE A 159 10.40 -11.76 3.59
CA PHE A 159 11.53 -11.08 4.20
C PHE A 159 11.23 -9.58 4.35
N ARG A 160 11.89 -8.95 5.31
CA ARG A 160 11.71 -7.54 5.63
C ARG A 160 13.06 -6.81 5.61
N TYR A 161 13.01 -5.55 5.20
CA TYR A 161 14.02 -4.55 5.51
C TYR A 161 13.41 -3.42 6.34
N SER A 162 14.14 -2.92 7.33
CA SER A 162 13.70 -1.75 8.11
C SER A 162 14.87 -0.87 8.53
N TYR A 163 14.65 0.44 8.54
CA TYR A 163 15.57 1.41 9.12
C TYR A 163 14.88 2.13 10.27
N LEU A 164 15.01 1.61 11.48
CA LEU A 164 14.27 2.10 12.65
C LEU A 164 14.82 3.40 13.27
N PRO A 165 16.14 3.66 13.35
CA PRO A 165 16.66 4.88 13.97
C PRO A 165 16.63 6.06 12.99
N LEU A 166 15.43 6.42 12.52
CA LEU A 166 15.21 7.61 11.70
C LEU A 166 15.30 8.88 12.55
N THR A 167 16.04 9.85 12.04
CA THR A 167 16.09 11.21 12.55
C THR A 167 16.38 12.11 11.36
N LEU A 168 15.31 12.52 10.67
CA LEU A 168 15.36 13.41 9.52
C LEU A 168 15.75 14.81 10.03
N PRO A 169 16.88 15.39 9.60
CA PRO A 169 17.25 16.72 10.03
C PRO A 169 16.22 17.76 9.60
N ALA A 170 16.08 18.83 10.37
CA ALA A 170 15.21 19.96 10.05
C ALA A 170 15.68 20.69 8.78
N LEU A 171 14.74 21.14 7.95
CA LEU A 171 14.98 21.96 6.74
C LEU A 171 15.98 21.34 5.75
N GLN A 172 15.96 20.02 5.60
CA GLN A 172 17.00 19.30 4.88
C GLN A 172 16.50 18.02 4.19
N ALA A 173 17.07 17.75 3.02
CA ALA A 173 16.92 16.47 2.34
C ALA A 173 17.87 15.42 2.92
N SER A 174 17.39 14.19 3.07
CA SER A 174 18.16 13.09 3.65
C SER A 174 17.93 11.74 2.96
N ARG A 175 18.86 10.82 3.15
CA ARG A 175 18.85 9.45 2.63
C ARG A 175 19.31 8.51 3.74
N PHE A 176 18.56 7.45 4.00
CA PHE A 176 18.84 6.44 5.02
C PHE A 176 18.98 5.09 4.35
N THR A 177 20.17 4.49 4.42
CA THR A 177 20.48 3.22 3.75
C THR A 177 20.67 2.10 4.77
N ALA A 178 19.82 1.07 4.68
CA ALA A 178 20.02 -0.22 5.32
C ALA A 178 20.82 -1.14 4.38
N ASP A 179 22.14 -1.18 4.56
CA ASP A 179 23.06 -2.01 3.77
C ASP A 179 23.29 -3.35 4.47
N CYS A 180 22.68 -4.44 3.96
CA CYS A 180 22.60 -5.71 4.66
C CYS A 180 23.18 -6.86 3.83
N HIS A 181 24.32 -7.39 4.27
CA HIS A 181 24.97 -8.57 3.70
C HIS A 181 24.35 -9.87 4.27
N THR A 182 23.27 -10.35 3.65
CA THR A 182 22.44 -11.47 4.11
C THR A 182 23.03 -12.86 3.88
N ALA A 183 23.89 -13.02 2.87
CA ALA A 183 24.41 -14.31 2.44
C ALA A 183 25.10 -15.08 3.58
N ASP A 184 25.81 -14.37 4.44
CA ASP A 184 26.52 -14.94 5.59
C ASP A 184 25.57 -15.53 6.65
N ALA A 185 24.51 -14.80 7.00
CA ALA A 185 23.50 -15.29 7.94
C ALA A 185 22.76 -16.49 7.34
N TYR A 186 22.43 -16.43 6.05
CA TYR A 186 21.80 -17.53 5.33
C TYR A 186 22.65 -18.80 5.38
N ARG A 187 23.94 -18.70 5.03
CA ARG A 187 24.87 -19.85 5.07
C ARG A 187 25.00 -20.44 6.47
N ARG A 188 25.12 -19.60 7.50
CA ARG A 188 25.23 -20.07 8.90
C ARG A 188 23.96 -20.80 9.36
N THR A 189 22.78 -20.32 8.99
CA THR A 189 21.51 -20.91 9.43
C THR A 189 21.14 -22.17 8.63
N THR A 190 21.40 -22.19 7.31
CA THR A 190 20.98 -23.29 6.43
C THR A 190 22.06 -24.35 6.18
N GLY A 191 23.33 -24.00 6.36
CA GLY A 191 24.46 -24.83 5.91
C GLY A 191 24.59 -24.92 4.37
N GLN A 192 23.82 -24.13 3.62
CA GLN A 192 23.81 -24.12 2.15
C GLN A 192 24.30 -22.77 1.62
N PRO A 193 24.82 -22.69 0.38
CA PRO A 193 25.07 -21.42 -0.29
C PRO A 193 23.83 -20.52 -0.32
N PHE A 194 24.04 -19.20 -0.42
CA PHE A 194 22.95 -18.25 -0.61
C PHE A 194 22.16 -18.62 -1.88
N ASP A 195 20.85 -18.74 -1.75
CA ASP A 195 19.94 -19.22 -2.78
C ASP A 195 18.59 -18.54 -2.54
N MET A 196 18.34 -17.49 -3.32
CA MET A 196 17.16 -16.65 -3.23
C MET A 196 16.74 -16.13 -4.61
N LYS A 197 15.44 -16.18 -4.88
CA LYS A 197 14.83 -15.54 -6.06
C LYS A 197 13.67 -14.66 -5.65
N LEU A 198 13.68 -13.40 -6.07
CA LEU A 198 12.66 -12.42 -5.72
C LEU A 198 11.43 -12.55 -6.62
N TYR A 199 10.24 -12.51 -6.02
CA TYR A 199 8.95 -12.51 -6.72
C TYR A 199 8.18 -11.21 -6.48
N TRP A 200 8.37 -10.58 -5.33
CA TRP A 200 7.65 -9.37 -4.97
C TRP A 200 8.46 -8.47 -4.03
N LEU A 201 8.36 -7.16 -4.23
CA LEU A 201 8.85 -6.12 -3.30
C LEU A 201 7.78 -5.05 -3.12
N LEU A 202 7.64 -4.55 -1.90
CA LEU A 202 6.75 -3.45 -1.56
C LEU A 202 7.50 -2.44 -0.67
N PRO A 203 7.67 -1.18 -1.09
CA PRO A 203 8.26 -0.13 -0.27
C PRO A 203 7.24 0.51 0.65
N HIS A 204 7.70 1.14 1.73
CA HIS A 204 6.83 1.93 2.59
C HIS A 204 7.58 3.08 3.29
N TYR A 205 7.01 4.27 3.14
CA TYR A 205 7.34 5.56 3.75
C TYR A 205 6.10 6.48 3.70
N HIS A 206 6.15 7.64 4.35
CA HIS A 206 5.05 8.61 4.39
C HIS A 206 5.33 9.86 3.55
N GLU A 207 4.58 10.93 3.80
CA GLU A 207 4.46 12.14 2.99
C GLU A 207 5.79 12.85 2.66
N LEU A 208 6.78 12.81 3.57
CA LEU A 208 8.08 13.45 3.35
C LEU A 208 8.98 12.62 2.43
N GLY A 209 8.59 11.37 2.15
CA GLY A 209 9.32 10.49 1.26
C GLY A 209 9.45 11.07 -0.15
N ASN A 210 10.68 11.14 -0.63
CA ASN A 210 10.98 11.64 -1.97
C ASN A 210 11.82 10.67 -2.80
N TRP A 211 12.16 9.51 -2.25
CA TRP A 211 13.00 8.52 -2.92
C TRP A 211 12.95 7.17 -2.22
N PHE A 212 12.94 6.11 -3.01
CA PHE A 212 13.20 4.76 -2.54
C PHE A 212 14.03 4.00 -3.56
N ASP A 213 15.01 3.21 -3.11
CA ASP A 213 15.82 2.37 -4.00
C ASP A 213 16.23 1.07 -3.31
N VAL A 214 16.17 -0.02 -4.06
CA VAL A 214 16.72 -1.33 -3.71
C VAL A 214 17.89 -1.61 -4.64
N THR A 215 19.08 -1.70 -4.07
CA THR A 215 20.32 -1.95 -4.81
C THR A 215 20.92 -3.30 -4.44
N ILE A 216 21.48 -4.02 -5.42
CA ILE A 216 22.28 -5.22 -5.19
C ILE A 216 23.60 -4.88 -4.46
N ARG A 217 24.03 -5.80 -3.58
CA ARG A 217 25.34 -5.78 -2.92
C ARG A 217 26.12 -7.06 -3.17
N GLY A 218 27.37 -6.91 -3.58
CA GLY A 218 28.28 -8.01 -3.90
C GLY A 218 28.01 -8.66 -5.26
N GLY A 219 28.87 -9.61 -5.62
CA GLY A 219 28.78 -10.31 -6.90
C GLY A 219 29.12 -9.43 -8.12
N ALA A 220 28.78 -9.91 -9.31
CA ALA A 220 29.07 -9.21 -10.57
C ALA A 220 28.11 -8.01 -10.84
N ARG A 221 26.99 -7.97 -10.14
CA ARG A 221 25.90 -6.98 -10.26
C ARG A 221 25.92 -5.94 -9.14
N ASP A 222 27.01 -5.86 -8.38
CA ASP A 222 27.16 -4.91 -7.27
C ASP A 222 26.84 -3.47 -7.72
N GLY A 223 25.95 -2.80 -6.98
CA GLY A 223 25.50 -1.44 -7.30
C GLY A 223 24.33 -1.35 -8.29
N GLU A 224 23.81 -2.46 -8.82
CA GLU A 224 22.64 -2.44 -9.69
C GLU A 224 21.36 -2.10 -8.89
N SER A 225 20.66 -1.03 -9.28
CA SER A 225 19.30 -0.72 -8.78
C SER A 225 18.29 -1.64 -9.45
N ILE A 226 17.59 -2.43 -8.64
CA ILE A 226 16.59 -3.40 -9.09
C ILE A 226 15.16 -2.92 -8.89
N TYR A 227 14.96 -1.86 -8.09
CA TYR A 227 13.68 -1.22 -7.91
C TYR A 227 13.87 0.19 -7.34
N ARG A 228 13.17 1.18 -7.92
CA ARG A 228 13.26 2.57 -7.54
C ARG A 228 11.90 3.25 -7.63
N LEU A 229 11.65 4.15 -6.70
CA LEU A 229 10.57 5.12 -6.74
C LEU A 229 11.12 6.53 -6.50
N ASP A 230 10.52 7.50 -7.18
CA ASP A 230 10.82 8.92 -7.02
C ASP A 230 9.57 9.61 -6.46
N GLY A 231 9.63 10.10 -5.23
CA GLY A 231 8.47 10.69 -4.57
C GLY A 231 7.60 9.70 -3.77
N PHE A 232 6.65 10.27 -3.06
CA PHE A 232 5.52 9.62 -2.40
C PHE A 232 4.23 9.88 -3.17
N ASP A 233 3.37 8.90 -3.39
CA ASP A 233 2.00 9.11 -3.81
C ASP A 233 1.13 7.99 -3.21
N ALA A 234 -0.17 8.02 -3.52
CA ALA A 234 -1.11 7.00 -3.04
C ALA A 234 -1.31 5.86 -4.06
N GLU A 235 -0.38 5.64 -5.00
CA GLU A 235 -0.45 4.53 -5.94
C GLU A 235 -0.06 3.19 -5.28
N PRO A 236 -0.55 2.05 -5.82
CA PRO A 236 0.00 0.75 -5.47
C PRO A 236 1.45 0.64 -6.00
N HIS A 237 2.40 0.55 -5.09
CA HIS A 237 3.82 0.48 -5.39
C HIS A 237 4.39 -0.94 -5.31
N GLY A 238 3.55 -1.97 -5.19
CA GLY A 238 3.98 -3.35 -5.31
C GLY A 238 4.70 -3.66 -6.63
N LYS A 239 5.92 -4.19 -6.56
CA LYS A 239 6.66 -4.67 -7.73
C LYS A 239 6.70 -6.19 -7.79
N ALA A 240 6.00 -6.76 -8.77
CA ALA A 240 6.17 -8.14 -9.19
C ALA A 240 7.45 -8.33 -10.02
N PHE A 241 8.05 -9.52 -9.91
CA PHE A 241 9.12 -9.98 -10.79
C PHE A 241 8.65 -11.22 -11.55
N ASP A 242 8.35 -11.04 -12.84
CA ASP A 242 8.02 -12.14 -13.76
C ASP A 242 8.84 -12.01 -15.06
N PRO A 243 9.85 -12.88 -15.29
CA PRO A 243 10.27 -14.00 -14.43
C PRO A 243 10.87 -13.53 -13.08
N PRO A 244 10.95 -14.41 -12.06
CA PRO A 244 11.54 -14.06 -10.77
C PRO A 244 13.01 -13.66 -10.91
N LEU A 245 13.43 -12.66 -10.14
CA LEU A 245 14.79 -12.16 -10.17
C LEU A 245 15.71 -13.05 -9.32
N ASP A 246 16.60 -13.79 -9.97
CA ASP A 246 17.64 -14.55 -9.29
C ASP A 246 18.68 -13.59 -8.68
N ILE A 247 18.89 -13.74 -7.38
CA ILE A 247 19.86 -12.98 -6.59
C ILE A 247 20.84 -13.91 -5.86
N SER A 248 20.94 -15.17 -6.26
CA SER A 248 21.76 -16.17 -5.55
C SER A 248 23.27 -15.89 -5.66
N ASP A 249 23.69 -15.01 -6.58
CA ASP A 249 25.08 -14.64 -6.83
C ASP A 249 25.55 -13.38 -6.08
N ILE A 250 24.72 -12.83 -5.19
CA ILE A 250 24.99 -11.57 -4.46
C ILE A 250 25.22 -11.83 -2.96
N ASP A 251 25.79 -10.84 -2.26
CA ASP A 251 26.02 -10.89 -0.81
C ASP A 251 24.80 -10.40 -0.02
N GLY A 252 24.00 -9.50 -0.59
CA GLY A 252 22.73 -9.05 -0.02
C GLY A 252 22.13 -7.87 -0.77
N LEU A 253 21.20 -7.16 -0.14
CA LEU A 253 20.56 -5.97 -0.71
C LEU A 253 20.81 -4.76 0.20
N ALA A 254 20.81 -3.59 -0.40
CA ALA A 254 20.68 -2.34 0.31
C ALA A 254 19.34 -1.66 -0.03
N VAL A 255 18.63 -1.22 1.01
CA VAL A 255 17.39 -0.45 0.88
C VAL A 255 17.66 0.98 1.32
N THR A 256 17.36 1.94 0.45
CA THR A 256 17.52 3.37 0.74
C THR A 256 16.17 4.06 0.69
N CYS A 257 15.76 4.65 1.81
CA CYS A 257 14.63 5.59 1.84
C CYS A 257 15.15 7.01 1.90
N GLY A 258 14.47 7.93 1.23
CA GLY A 258 14.88 9.31 1.14
C GLY A 258 13.74 10.26 1.41
N TYR A 259 14.07 11.40 2.00
CA TYR A 259 13.08 12.36 2.48
C TYR A 259 13.49 13.79 2.15
N ASP A 260 12.49 14.67 2.04
CA ASP A 260 12.65 16.11 2.14
C ASP A 260 11.88 16.60 3.37
N ASN A 261 12.58 17.09 4.39
CA ASN A 261 11.96 17.62 5.59
C ASN A 261 11.98 19.16 5.57
N PRO A 262 10.90 19.83 5.12
CA PRO A 262 10.82 21.29 5.08
C PRO A 262 10.51 21.88 6.46
N ARG A 263 10.39 21.06 7.50
CA ARG A 263 9.98 21.50 8.84
C ARG A 263 11.19 22.02 9.63
N PRO A 264 11.01 23.00 10.52
CA PRO A 264 12.09 23.52 11.38
C PRO A 264 12.39 22.59 12.58
N VAL A 265 11.93 21.34 12.54
CA VAL A 265 12.10 20.33 13.59
C VAL A 265 12.51 19.00 12.97
N GLU A 266 13.18 18.17 13.75
CA GLU A 266 13.50 16.81 13.35
C GLU A 266 12.25 15.94 13.28
N VAL A 267 12.25 14.96 12.37
CA VAL A 267 11.19 13.97 12.21
C VAL A 267 11.77 12.58 12.44
N GLY A 268 11.12 11.77 13.28
CA GLY A 268 11.58 10.43 13.67
C GLY A 268 10.77 9.31 13.02
N TRP A 269 10.93 8.11 13.57
CA TRP A 269 10.15 6.92 13.19
C TRP A 269 8.78 6.90 13.86
N GLY A 270 7.70 6.67 13.11
CA GLY A 270 6.37 6.46 13.69
C GLY A 270 5.22 6.71 12.71
N THR A 271 4.00 6.81 13.24
CA THR A 271 2.79 7.26 12.50
C THR A 271 2.52 8.75 12.74
N GLY A 272 1.42 9.29 12.22
CA GLY A 272 1.05 10.69 12.33
C GLY A 272 1.97 11.59 11.50
N ASP A 273 2.65 12.52 12.17
CA ASP A 273 3.59 13.45 11.54
C ASP A 273 5.03 12.88 11.44
N GLN A 274 5.22 11.60 11.75
CA GLN A 274 6.49 10.89 11.68
C GLN A 274 6.66 10.12 10.36
N GLU A 275 7.84 9.54 10.13
CA GLU A 275 8.18 8.80 8.91
C GLU A 275 8.49 7.32 9.16
N MET A 276 8.55 6.54 8.09
CA MET A 276 8.99 5.14 8.13
C MET A 276 9.88 4.80 6.94
N CYS A 277 10.77 3.81 7.12
CA CYS A 277 11.57 3.22 6.07
C CYS A 277 11.49 1.71 6.16
N VAL A 278 10.58 1.12 5.39
CA VAL A 278 10.33 -0.32 5.38
C VAL A 278 10.31 -0.83 3.94
N MET A 279 10.71 -2.07 3.76
CA MET A 279 10.39 -2.83 2.56
C MET A 279 9.98 -4.25 2.96
N LEU A 280 8.84 -4.71 2.45
CA LEU A 280 8.43 -6.11 2.50
C LEU A 280 8.80 -6.78 1.18
N GLY A 281 9.17 -8.05 1.21
CA GLY A 281 9.34 -8.84 -0.01
C GLY A 281 8.97 -10.30 0.16
N PHE A 282 8.73 -10.96 -0.97
CA PHE A 282 8.54 -12.40 -1.08
C PHE A 282 9.57 -13.01 -2.02
N ALA A 283 10.22 -14.07 -1.54
CA ALA A 283 11.25 -14.78 -2.29
C ALA A 283 11.10 -16.29 -2.18
N GLU A 284 11.55 -17.03 -3.19
CA GLU A 284 11.90 -18.43 -3.01
C GLU A 284 13.16 -18.50 -2.16
N ALA A 285 13.03 -18.91 -0.90
CA ALA A 285 14.13 -18.97 0.07
C ALA A 285 13.87 -20.03 1.15
N ARG A 286 14.93 -20.59 1.73
CA ARG A 286 14.85 -21.62 2.79
C ARG A 286 14.52 -21.09 4.18
N ILE A 287 14.69 -19.79 4.40
CA ILE A 287 14.57 -19.13 5.70
C ILE A 287 13.90 -17.78 5.53
N MET A 288 13.19 -17.34 6.57
CA MET A 288 12.72 -15.98 6.70
C MET A 288 13.88 -15.07 7.16
N LEU A 289 13.87 -13.84 6.66
CA LEU A 289 14.89 -12.85 6.97
C LEU A 289 14.26 -11.55 7.44
N ASP A 290 14.76 -10.99 8.54
CA ASP A 290 14.48 -9.62 8.96
C ASP A 290 15.80 -8.86 9.02
N ASN A 291 15.92 -7.86 8.15
CA ASN A 291 17.14 -7.11 7.89
C ASN A 291 16.95 -5.68 8.39
N SER A 292 17.46 -5.37 9.56
CA SER A 292 17.10 -4.14 10.24
C SER A 292 18.31 -3.35 10.70
N VAL A 293 18.36 -2.07 10.36
CA VAL A 293 19.16 -1.10 11.12
C VAL A 293 18.32 -0.71 12.33
N VAL A 294 18.74 -1.13 13.51
CA VAL A 294 17.95 -0.97 14.76
C VAL A 294 18.49 0.14 15.67
N ALA A 295 19.75 0.53 15.50
CA ALA A 295 20.43 1.54 16.30
C ALA A 295 21.67 2.07 15.57
N ASN A 296 22.33 3.07 16.18
CA ASN A 296 23.61 3.60 15.73
C ASN A 296 23.59 4.13 14.29
N SER A 297 22.48 4.77 13.89
CA SER A 297 22.44 5.61 12.69
C SER A 297 23.47 6.73 12.84
N SER A 298 24.24 6.96 11.78
CA SER A 298 25.25 8.01 11.75
C SER A 298 25.36 8.61 10.36
N LEU A 299 25.66 9.91 10.32
CA LEU A 299 25.96 10.63 9.09
C LEU A 299 27.22 10.06 8.46
N GLN A 300 27.09 9.56 7.24
CA GLN A 300 28.20 9.00 6.46
C GLN A 300 28.85 10.06 5.59
N ARG A 301 28.02 10.86 4.92
CA ARG A 301 28.45 11.95 4.05
C ARG A 301 27.33 12.96 3.84
N GLU A 302 27.72 14.15 3.39
CA GLU A 302 26.83 15.15 2.82
C GLU A 302 27.25 15.42 1.39
N GLU A 303 26.29 15.42 0.47
CA GLU A 303 26.57 15.60 -0.96
C GLU A 303 25.38 16.31 -1.62
N LEU A 304 25.67 17.42 -2.32
CA LEU A 304 24.66 18.23 -3.02
C LEU A 304 23.47 18.65 -2.13
N GLY A 305 23.74 18.96 -0.86
CA GLY A 305 22.71 19.37 0.12
C GLY A 305 21.89 18.22 0.70
N ILE A 306 22.23 16.97 0.41
CA ILE A 306 21.57 15.77 0.94
C ILE A 306 22.48 15.12 1.99
N SER A 307 21.93 14.83 3.16
CA SER A 307 22.62 14.04 4.20
C SER A 307 22.36 12.55 4.04
N TYR A 308 23.43 11.76 4.01
CA TYR A 308 23.36 10.31 3.85
C TYR A 308 23.70 9.63 5.17
N PHE A 309 22.75 8.86 5.68
CA PHE A 309 22.85 8.12 6.94
C PHE A 309 22.89 6.62 6.68
N SER A 310 23.66 5.92 7.50
CA SER A 310 23.62 4.47 7.58
C SER A 310 23.94 4.02 9.00
N GLY A 311 23.65 2.77 9.30
CA GLY A 311 23.97 2.13 10.56
C GLY A 311 24.25 0.64 10.34
N PRO A 312 24.78 -0.06 11.35
CA PRO A 312 25.01 -1.50 11.25
C PRO A 312 23.68 -2.24 11.04
N CYS A 313 23.61 -3.05 9.99
CA CYS A 313 22.45 -3.90 9.73
C CYS A 313 22.53 -5.20 10.53
N VAL A 314 21.46 -5.49 11.26
CA VAL A 314 21.25 -6.75 11.97
C VAL A 314 20.39 -7.66 11.08
N VAL A 315 20.90 -8.86 10.81
CA VAL A 315 20.19 -9.88 10.02
C VAL A 315 19.70 -10.98 10.96
N LEU A 316 18.40 -11.01 11.21
CA LEU A 316 17.73 -12.13 11.87
C LEU A 316 17.31 -13.15 10.82
N ALA A 317 17.78 -14.39 10.96
CA ALA A 317 17.60 -15.46 9.99
C ALA A 317 16.91 -16.65 10.67
N VAL A 318 15.66 -16.93 10.29
CA VAL A 318 14.79 -17.88 11.00
C VAL A 318 14.33 -18.98 10.04
N PRO A 319 14.39 -20.26 10.43
CA PRO A 319 13.77 -21.33 9.66
C PRO A 319 12.28 -21.06 9.40
N LYS A 320 11.78 -21.46 8.22
CA LYS A 320 10.34 -21.41 7.95
C LYS A 320 9.59 -22.28 8.97
N ALA A 321 8.40 -21.86 9.36
CA ALA A 321 7.49 -22.72 10.10
C ALA A 321 7.19 -24.00 9.30
N GLU A 322 6.97 -25.13 9.98
CA GLU A 322 6.69 -26.43 9.35
C GLU A 322 5.48 -26.35 8.39
N GLY A 323 4.47 -25.54 8.73
CA GLY A 323 3.30 -25.28 7.90
C GLY A 323 3.57 -24.56 6.57
N GLN A 324 4.77 -24.04 6.34
CA GLN A 324 5.17 -23.32 5.12
C GLN A 324 5.99 -24.18 4.14
N ALA A 325 5.89 -25.51 4.26
CA ALA A 325 6.47 -26.48 3.33
C ALA A 325 5.65 -26.61 2.03
N PRO A 326 6.24 -27.14 0.93
CA PRO A 326 5.51 -27.49 -0.29
C PRO A 326 4.31 -28.42 -0.04
N PRO A 327 3.38 -28.56 -0.99
CA PRO A 327 2.29 -29.52 -0.89
C PRO A 327 2.75 -30.95 -0.63
N THR A 328 2.04 -31.63 0.25
CA THR A 328 2.19 -33.06 0.52
C THR A 328 1.64 -33.90 -0.64
N PRO A 329 2.06 -35.18 -0.78
CA PRO A 329 1.49 -36.08 -1.78
C PRO A 329 -0.03 -36.24 -1.69
N GLU A 330 -0.60 -36.16 -0.49
CA GLU A 330 -2.05 -36.22 -0.27
C GLU A 330 -2.76 -34.97 -0.80
N GLU A 331 -2.23 -33.78 -0.50
CA GLU A 331 -2.76 -32.51 -1.03
C GLU A 331 -2.66 -32.45 -2.56
N LEU A 332 -1.59 -32.99 -3.16
CA LEU A 332 -1.42 -33.04 -4.60
C LEU A 332 -2.44 -33.96 -5.31
N ALA A 333 -2.82 -35.06 -4.65
CA ALA A 333 -3.72 -36.08 -5.22
C ALA A 333 -5.20 -35.84 -4.88
N GLY A 334 -5.48 -35.11 -3.80
CA GLY A 334 -6.83 -34.75 -3.36
C GLY A 334 -7.47 -33.64 -4.22
N PRO A 335 -8.77 -33.36 -4.01
CA PRO A 335 -9.44 -32.24 -4.65
C PRO A 335 -8.97 -30.89 -4.06
N LEU A 336 -9.22 -29.79 -4.77
CA LEU A 336 -9.16 -28.46 -4.17
C LEU A 336 -10.27 -28.33 -3.12
N VAL A 337 -9.88 -28.23 -1.84
CA VAL A 337 -10.79 -28.01 -0.71
C VAL A 337 -10.66 -26.56 -0.28
N VAL A 338 -11.74 -25.80 -0.43
CA VAL A 338 -11.84 -24.41 -0.01
C VAL A 338 -13.02 -24.25 0.95
N PRO A 339 -12.93 -23.32 1.93
CA PRO A 339 -14.05 -22.94 2.79
C PRO A 339 -15.27 -22.51 1.97
N ALA A 340 -16.45 -22.54 2.60
CA ALA A 340 -17.61 -21.89 2.03
C ALA A 340 -17.33 -20.37 1.94
N ALA A 341 -17.58 -19.76 0.78
CA ALA A 341 -17.47 -18.31 0.64
C ALA A 341 -18.62 -17.63 1.40
N ASP A 342 -18.31 -16.60 2.19
CA ASP A 342 -19.32 -15.78 2.88
C ASP A 342 -20.20 -15.00 1.89
N ASP A 343 -19.63 -14.63 0.73
CA ASP A 343 -20.33 -14.02 -0.40
C ASP A 343 -19.49 -14.21 -1.69
N PRO A 344 -20.01 -14.83 -2.76
CA PRO A 344 -19.33 -14.90 -4.06
C PRO A 344 -19.40 -13.59 -4.87
N GLY A 345 -20.11 -12.56 -4.38
CA GLY A 345 -20.32 -11.30 -5.10
C GLY A 345 -19.15 -10.33 -5.01
N GLU A 346 -18.55 -10.00 -6.15
CA GLU A 346 -17.72 -8.80 -6.45
C GLU A 346 -16.49 -8.48 -5.57
N VAL A 347 -16.25 -9.21 -4.48
CA VAL A 347 -15.13 -8.95 -3.58
C VAL A 347 -13.82 -9.44 -4.20
N GLY A 348 -12.86 -8.54 -4.36
CA GLY A 348 -11.53 -8.83 -4.94
C GLY A 348 -11.34 -8.50 -6.41
N GLN A 349 -12.41 -8.04 -7.05
CA GLN A 349 -12.32 -7.30 -8.30
C GLN A 349 -12.10 -5.83 -7.96
N GLU A 350 -11.37 -5.15 -8.84
CA GLU A 350 -11.32 -3.69 -8.79
C GLU A 350 -12.76 -3.16 -8.84
N PRO A 351 -13.20 -2.32 -7.89
CA PRO A 351 -14.57 -1.79 -7.90
C PRO A 351 -14.91 -1.16 -9.25
N GLU A 352 -16.12 -1.42 -9.76
CA GLU A 352 -16.58 -0.73 -10.97
C GLU A 352 -16.78 0.75 -10.64
N CYS A 353 -16.13 1.62 -11.42
CA CYS A 353 -16.33 3.05 -11.30
C CYS A 353 -17.74 3.41 -11.80
N VAL A 354 -18.49 4.16 -10.98
CA VAL A 354 -19.80 4.71 -11.35
C VAL A 354 -19.76 6.24 -11.28
N ASP A 355 -20.23 6.90 -12.33
CA ASP A 355 -20.37 8.37 -12.37
C ASP A 355 -21.20 8.86 -11.17
N THR A 356 -20.83 10.02 -10.63
CA THR A 356 -21.54 10.58 -9.48
C THR A 356 -22.98 10.96 -9.89
N PRO A 357 -24.01 10.54 -9.13
CA PRO A 357 -25.38 10.95 -9.40
C PRO A 357 -25.55 12.46 -9.38
N ALA A 358 -26.21 13.01 -10.41
CA ALA A 358 -26.42 14.46 -10.53
C ALA A 358 -27.26 15.05 -9.37
N ASP A 359 -28.06 14.22 -8.68
CA ASP A 359 -28.88 14.58 -7.53
C ASP A 359 -28.19 14.34 -6.17
N ALA A 360 -26.90 13.99 -6.16
CA ALA A 360 -26.12 13.91 -4.94
C ALA A 360 -26.17 15.23 -4.16
N LEU A 361 -26.23 15.16 -2.83
CA LEU A 361 -26.37 16.33 -1.96
C LEU A 361 -25.09 16.56 -1.16
N ALA A 362 -24.61 17.81 -1.14
CA ALA A 362 -23.54 18.21 -0.25
C ALA A 362 -24.02 18.16 1.21
N LEU A 363 -23.22 17.53 2.08
CA LEU A 363 -23.49 17.48 3.52
C LEU A 363 -22.89 18.67 4.30
N THR A 364 -22.07 19.45 3.62
CA THR A 364 -21.35 20.60 4.18
C THR A 364 -21.63 21.84 3.31
N GLU A 365 -21.55 23.03 3.90
CA GLU A 365 -21.74 24.28 3.15
C GLU A 365 -20.67 24.46 2.07
N PRO A 366 -21.02 24.87 0.83
CA PRO A 366 -20.11 24.99 -0.31
C PRO A 366 -19.23 26.24 -0.25
N THR A 367 -18.41 26.34 0.78
CA THR A 367 -17.39 27.39 0.94
C THR A 367 -16.02 26.88 0.48
N LEU A 368 -15.14 27.81 0.13
CA LEU A 368 -13.76 27.46 -0.25
C LEU A 368 -12.98 26.82 0.90
N GLU A 369 -13.24 27.26 2.14
CA GLU A 369 -12.68 26.67 3.36
C GLU A 369 -13.10 25.20 3.51
N ASN A 370 -14.39 24.90 3.34
CA ASN A 370 -14.89 23.54 3.44
C ASN A 370 -14.39 22.66 2.29
N LEU A 371 -14.31 23.19 1.07
CA LEU A 371 -13.70 22.48 -0.05
C LEU A 371 -12.24 22.12 0.22
N HIS A 372 -11.46 23.06 0.75
CA HIS A 372 -10.08 22.81 1.12
C HIS A 372 -9.98 21.70 2.17
N GLY A 373 -10.74 21.82 3.26
CA GLY A 373 -10.67 20.91 4.40
C GLY A 373 -11.28 19.53 4.16
N VAL A 374 -12.23 19.38 3.23
CA VAL A 374 -12.99 18.12 3.02
C VAL A 374 -12.59 17.40 1.74
N VAL A 375 -12.13 18.12 0.72
CA VAL A 375 -11.83 17.56 -0.62
C VAL A 375 -10.36 17.71 -0.95
N PHE A 376 -9.88 18.95 -1.10
CA PHE A 376 -8.58 19.19 -1.71
C PHE A 376 -7.41 18.75 -0.86
N ARG A 377 -7.37 19.15 0.42
CA ARG A 377 -6.31 18.73 1.32
C ARG A 377 -6.28 17.21 1.51
N PRO A 378 -7.38 16.53 1.90
CA PRO A 378 -7.33 15.10 2.22
C PRO A 378 -7.21 14.18 1.00
N SER A 379 -7.74 14.56 -0.17
CA SER A 379 -7.85 13.64 -1.32
C SER A 379 -7.04 14.07 -2.55
N CYS A 380 -6.45 15.27 -2.57
CA CYS A 380 -5.66 15.75 -3.71
C CYS A 380 -4.24 16.13 -3.29
N ALA A 381 -4.10 16.94 -2.24
CA ALA A 381 -2.79 17.44 -1.79
C ALA A 381 -2.03 16.43 -0.93
N PHE A 382 -2.70 15.76 0.03
CA PHE A 382 -2.03 14.81 0.92
C PHE A 382 -1.58 13.53 0.22
N SER A 383 -2.30 13.08 -0.81
CA SER A 383 -1.85 12.04 -1.74
C SER A 383 -0.68 12.49 -2.65
N ALA A 384 -0.12 13.67 -2.38
CA ALA A 384 1.07 14.27 -2.97
C ALA A 384 1.07 14.53 -4.48
N CYS A 385 -0.10 14.48 -5.12
CA CYS A 385 -0.26 14.89 -6.52
C CYS A 385 -0.58 16.39 -6.68
N HIS A 386 -1.27 17.04 -5.73
CA HIS A 386 -1.63 18.47 -5.82
C HIS A 386 -1.14 19.28 -4.61
N GLY A 387 0.06 18.96 -4.11
CA GLY A 387 0.67 19.63 -2.95
C GLY A 387 1.68 20.70 -3.35
N ALA A 388 2.07 21.57 -2.40
CA ALA A 388 3.05 22.64 -2.63
C ALA A 388 4.41 22.15 -3.15
N THR A 389 4.84 20.94 -2.76
CA THR A 389 6.12 20.36 -3.18
C THR A 389 6.03 19.63 -4.52
N ARG A 390 4.85 19.11 -4.86
CA ARG A 390 4.56 18.41 -6.13
C ARG A 390 3.18 18.82 -6.65
N PRO A 391 3.08 19.98 -7.32
CA PRO A 391 1.84 20.42 -7.94
C PRO A 391 1.70 19.80 -9.33
N ALA A 392 0.96 18.69 -9.46
CA ALA A 392 0.69 18.05 -10.75
C ALA A 392 0.03 19.06 -11.69
N ALA A 393 0.52 19.09 -12.94
CA ALA A 393 0.19 20.10 -13.94
C ALA A 393 0.42 21.56 -13.50
N GLY A 394 1.17 21.81 -12.41
CA GLY A 394 1.35 23.14 -11.83
C GLY A 394 0.18 23.62 -10.95
N LEU A 395 -0.73 22.72 -10.54
CA LEU A 395 -1.84 23.04 -9.65
C LEU A 395 -1.52 22.64 -8.20
N ASP A 396 -1.38 23.65 -7.33
CA ASP A 396 -1.25 23.48 -5.87
C ASP A 396 -2.60 23.75 -5.18
N LEU A 397 -3.11 22.74 -4.48
CA LEU A 397 -4.36 22.77 -3.72
C LEU A 397 -4.13 22.66 -2.20
N SER A 398 -2.89 22.74 -1.75
CA SER A 398 -2.53 22.53 -0.34
C SER A 398 -2.71 23.78 0.53
N SER A 399 -2.68 24.98 -0.05
CA SER A 399 -2.74 26.23 0.71
C SER A 399 -4.06 26.41 1.47
N PRO A 400 -4.04 26.61 2.80
CA PRO A 400 -5.24 26.94 3.59
C PRO A 400 -5.67 28.41 3.44
N ASP A 401 -4.85 29.26 2.79
CA ASP A 401 -5.21 30.66 2.53
C ASP A 401 -6.22 30.74 1.38
N ALA A 402 -7.42 31.23 1.68
CA ALA A 402 -8.54 31.26 0.73
C ALA A 402 -8.22 32.08 -0.54
N ALA A 403 -7.50 33.21 -0.41
CA ALA A 403 -7.16 34.04 -1.57
C ALA A 403 -6.17 33.33 -2.50
N THR A 404 -5.17 32.66 -1.94
CA THR A 404 -4.20 31.86 -2.68
C THR A 404 -4.88 30.67 -3.36
N LEU A 405 -5.71 29.93 -2.64
CA LEU A 405 -6.43 28.79 -3.19
C LEU A 405 -7.42 29.20 -4.29
N GLU A 406 -8.14 30.31 -4.11
CA GLU A 406 -9.04 30.84 -5.15
C GLU A 406 -8.26 31.26 -6.40
N ALA A 407 -7.09 31.90 -6.23
CA ALA A 407 -6.21 32.24 -7.34
C ALA A 407 -5.70 30.99 -8.07
N SER A 408 -5.33 29.93 -7.34
CA SER A 408 -4.98 28.63 -7.93
C SER A 408 -6.15 28.08 -8.74
N LEU A 409 -7.35 28.00 -8.19
CA LEU A 409 -8.49 27.36 -8.86
C LEU A 409 -9.01 28.15 -10.08
N ARG A 410 -9.14 29.47 -9.95
CA ARG A 410 -9.70 30.32 -11.02
C ARG A 410 -8.65 30.77 -12.04
N GLY A 411 -7.38 30.85 -11.64
CA GLY A 411 -6.28 31.25 -12.51
C GLY A 411 -5.69 30.11 -13.33
N HIS A 412 -5.90 28.86 -12.91
CA HIS A 412 -5.32 27.70 -13.59
C HIS A 412 -6.00 27.42 -14.93
N GLN A 413 -5.18 27.07 -15.93
CA GLN A 413 -5.63 26.75 -17.28
C GLN A 413 -5.41 25.27 -17.57
N VAL A 414 -6.42 24.62 -18.12
CA VAL A 414 -6.39 23.23 -18.58
C VAL A 414 -6.81 23.23 -20.04
N ASP A 415 -5.96 22.68 -20.91
CA ASP A 415 -6.22 22.55 -22.36
C ASP A 415 -6.65 23.86 -23.06
N GLY A 416 -6.12 24.99 -22.60
CA GLY A 416 -6.41 26.32 -23.15
C GLY A 416 -7.71 26.96 -22.66
N GLY A 417 -8.39 26.37 -21.67
CA GLY A 417 -9.55 26.94 -20.97
C GLY A 417 -9.36 26.97 -19.45
N PRO A 418 -10.29 27.58 -18.69
CA PRO A 418 -10.19 27.65 -17.23
C PRO A 418 -10.46 26.30 -16.58
N LEU A 419 -9.76 25.98 -15.49
CA LEU A 419 -10.03 24.80 -14.64
C LEU A 419 -11.45 24.82 -14.05
N VAL A 420 -11.95 26.03 -13.75
CA VAL A 420 -13.28 26.28 -13.18
C VAL A 420 -14.00 27.30 -14.05
N VAL A 421 -15.17 26.92 -14.59
CA VAL A 421 -16.11 27.81 -15.26
C VAL A 421 -17.16 28.24 -14.22
N PRO A 422 -17.16 29.51 -13.78
CA PRO A 422 -18.09 29.96 -12.75
C PRO A 422 -19.56 29.73 -13.14
N GLY A 423 -20.34 29.14 -12.24
CA GLY A 423 -21.76 28.85 -12.46
C GLY A 423 -22.04 27.63 -13.35
N ASP A 424 -21.03 26.98 -13.91
CA ASP A 424 -21.19 25.83 -14.82
C ASP A 424 -20.26 24.67 -14.45
N PRO A 425 -20.68 23.76 -13.54
CA PRO A 425 -19.92 22.57 -13.19
C PRO A 425 -19.66 21.66 -14.38
N GLU A 426 -20.63 21.51 -15.28
CA GLU A 426 -20.51 20.60 -16.43
C GLU A 426 -19.49 21.09 -17.46
N ALA A 427 -19.25 22.40 -17.52
CA ALA A 427 -18.18 22.99 -18.32
C ALA A 427 -16.83 23.10 -17.56
N SER A 428 -16.77 22.74 -16.27
CA SER A 428 -15.58 22.88 -15.44
C SER A 428 -14.75 21.58 -15.40
N PRO A 429 -13.51 21.57 -15.95
CA PRO A 429 -12.63 20.39 -15.89
C PRO A 429 -12.42 19.84 -14.48
N LEU A 430 -12.39 20.70 -13.45
CA LEU A 430 -12.30 20.26 -12.05
C LEU A 430 -13.43 19.30 -11.68
N TYR A 431 -14.69 19.69 -11.95
CA TYR A 431 -15.86 18.89 -11.61
C TYR A 431 -15.93 17.62 -12.47
N GLN A 432 -15.69 17.73 -13.77
CA GLN A 432 -15.68 16.57 -14.67
C GLN A 432 -14.73 15.48 -14.18
N ARG A 433 -13.51 15.85 -13.76
CA ARG A 433 -12.52 14.89 -13.28
C ARG A 433 -12.90 14.19 -11.98
N VAL A 434 -13.65 14.83 -11.08
CA VAL A 434 -14.06 14.20 -9.81
C VAL A 434 -15.43 13.53 -9.86
N ALA A 435 -16.25 13.85 -10.87
CA ALA A 435 -17.64 13.40 -10.99
C ALA A 435 -17.87 12.32 -12.05
N ARG A 436 -16.91 12.09 -12.96
CA ARG A 436 -17.05 11.15 -14.07
C ARG A 436 -15.91 10.14 -14.05
N CYS A 437 -16.22 8.88 -14.31
CA CYS A 437 -15.26 7.80 -14.42
C CYS A 437 -14.40 7.92 -15.69
N VAL A 438 -15.00 8.40 -16.78
CA VAL A 438 -14.31 8.67 -18.05
C VAL A 438 -14.57 10.13 -18.44
N PRO A 439 -13.92 11.09 -17.76
CA PRO A 439 -13.97 12.49 -18.18
C PRO A 439 -13.30 12.63 -19.55
N THR A 440 -13.72 13.62 -20.32
CA THR A 440 -13.14 13.89 -21.64
C THR A 440 -12.77 15.35 -21.78
N ASP A 441 -11.70 15.64 -22.50
CA ASP A 441 -11.33 17.02 -22.83
C ASP A 441 -12.23 17.65 -23.92
N ALA A 442 -11.90 18.86 -24.34
CA ALA A 442 -12.62 19.56 -25.42
C ALA A 442 -12.51 18.87 -26.78
N ALA A 443 -11.47 18.05 -27.00
CA ALA A 443 -11.28 17.24 -28.19
C ALA A 443 -11.99 15.88 -28.13
N ARG A 444 -12.60 15.54 -26.98
CA ARG A 444 -13.22 14.25 -26.64
C ARG A 444 -12.22 13.11 -26.45
N GLU A 445 -10.98 13.45 -26.11
CA GLU A 445 -10.02 12.47 -25.67
C GLU A 445 -10.28 12.12 -24.20
N GLU A 446 -10.15 10.83 -23.86
CA GLU A 446 -10.35 10.34 -22.50
C GLU A 446 -9.26 10.89 -21.57
N LEU A 447 -9.68 11.37 -20.42
CA LEU A 447 -8.83 11.86 -19.34
C LEU A 447 -8.91 10.92 -18.14
N ALA A 448 -7.86 10.89 -17.33
CA ALA A 448 -7.95 10.24 -16.02
C ALA A 448 -8.87 11.04 -15.09
N HIS A 449 -9.79 10.33 -14.43
CA HIS A 449 -10.56 10.88 -13.32
C HIS A 449 -9.67 11.07 -12.07
N MET A 450 -10.25 11.70 -11.05
CA MET A 450 -9.63 11.98 -9.77
C MET A 450 -10.48 11.37 -8.64
N PRO A 451 -9.85 10.82 -7.58
CA PRO A 451 -8.41 10.72 -7.35
C PRO A 451 -7.71 9.82 -8.38
N LEU A 452 -6.49 10.20 -8.77
CA LEU A 452 -5.73 9.48 -9.77
C LEU A 452 -5.47 8.04 -9.30
N ASN A 453 -5.66 7.05 -10.20
CA ASN A 453 -5.50 5.62 -9.93
C ASN A 453 -6.40 5.06 -8.82
N SER A 454 -7.43 5.81 -8.43
CA SER A 454 -8.54 5.23 -7.67
C SER A 454 -9.41 4.41 -8.61
N PRO A 455 -9.92 3.24 -8.19
CA PRO A 455 -10.95 2.53 -8.96
C PRO A 455 -12.32 3.23 -8.91
N THR A 456 -12.48 4.22 -8.04
CA THR A 456 -13.77 4.89 -7.78
C THR A 456 -13.61 6.40 -7.70
N LEU A 457 -14.72 7.13 -7.83
CA LEU A 457 -14.74 8.56 -7.61
C LEU A 457 -14.74 8.90 -6.11
N LEU A 458 -14.59 10.20 -5.82
CA LEU A 458 -14.84 10.72 -4.47
C LEU A 458 -16.28 10.39 -4.03
N PRO A 459 -16.54 10.29 -2.71
CA PRO A 459 -17.88 10.17 -2.19
C PRO A 459 -18.85 11.20 -2.80
N PRO A 460 -20.08 10.80 -3.19
CA PRO A 460 -21.00 11.69 -3.90
C PRO A 460 -21.29 13.03 -3.21
N ASP A 461 -21.29 13.07 -1.88
CA ASP A 461 -21.47 14.29 -1.09
C ASP A 461 -20.30 15.28 -1.24
N ARG A 462 -19.07 14.77 -1.40
CA ARG A 462 -17.87 15.58 -1.64
C ARG A 462 -17.82 16.11 -3.06
N VAL A 463 -18.25 15.31 -4.04
CA VAL A 463 -18.41 15.75 -5.43
C VAL A 463 -19.52 16.82 -5.52
N ALA A 464 -20.64 16.62 -4.82
CA ALA A 464 -21.70 17.61 -4.71
C ALA A 464 -21.21 18.91 -4.07
N LEU A 465 -20.31 18.85 -3.07
CA LEU A 465 -19.69 20.04 -2.49
C LEU A 465 -18.91 20.86 -3.55
N VAL A 466 -18.14 20.19 -4.42
CA VAL A 466 -17.44 20.83 -5.55
C VAL A 466 -18.43 21.46 -6.52
N ARG A 467 -19.49 20.72 -6.90
CA ARG A 467 -20.55 21.20 -7.79
C ARG A 467 -21.22 22.46 -7.25
N ASP A 468 -21.67 22.41 -6.00
CA ASP A 468 -22.46 23.46 -5.37
C ASP A 468 -21.62 24.72 -5.13
N TRP A 469 -20.31 24.56 -4.88
CA TRP A 469 -19.38 25.69 -4.84
C TRP A 469 -19.25 26.34 -6.21
N ILE A 470 -19.03 25.57 -7.30
CA ILE A 470 -18.94 26.12 -8.66
C ILE A 470 -20.21 26.87 -9.04
N LEU A 471 -21.39 26.32 -8.70
CA LEU A 471 -22.69 26.97 -8.92
C LEU A 471 -22.85 28.29 -8.14
N SER A 472 -22.23 28.40 -6.96
CA SER A 472 -22.26 29.61 -6.15
C SER A 472 -21.39 30.74 -6.71
N LEU A 473 -20.48 30.44 -7.64
CA LEU A 473 -19.61 31.43 -8.24
C LEU A 473 -20.39 32.24 -9.26
N GLU A 474 -20.39 33.57 -9.09
CA GLU A 474 -20.89 34.46 -10.13
C GLU A 474 -20.00 34.38 -11.37
N ALA A 475 -20.60 34.34 -12.56
CA ALA A 475 -19.88 34.61 -13.80
C ALA A 475 -19.36 36.05 -13.73
N SER A 476 -18.04 36.24 -13.82
CA SER A 476 -17.47 37.58 -13.96
C SER A 476 -18.15 38.28 -15.15
N PRO A 477 -18.69 39.50 -14.96
CA PRO A 477 -19.46 40.20 -15.99
C PRO A 477 -18.65 40.53 -17.25
#